data_AF-A0A093RW37-F1
#
_entry.id   AF-A0A093RW37-F1
#
_cell.length_a   1.000
_cell.length_b   1.000
_cell.length_c   1.000
_cell.angle_alpha   90.00
_cell.angle_beta   90.00
_cell.angle_gamma   90.00
#
_symmetry.space_group_name_H-M   'P 1'
#
loop_
_entity.id
_entity.type
_entity.pdbx_description
1 polymer ?
#
loop_
_entity_poly.entity_id
_entity_poly.type
_entity_poly.pdbx_seq_one_letter_code
_entity_poly.pdbx_strand_id
1 'polypeptide(L)'
;MLNKLKNHEPCVYQLHNTEQSLSLIRELAVIIRRCCNLNCLPYELHPIIEAITYEYVNNNLGIFFDSAMQNGNNYNIQIEILKNIVSYRVSDLKKGFSSYVYQFPISIFNLDGELKLSDSILLVPIDPMDITEQELTLFNETRTFDCNYYIEVYVKTKCSEKLSLQQAEKARDATYNVLKLLATRLSPRAIPLLTSTDRVTHPFHFYRYGKNREDINNAITRNFPVFQFDSKFFWEEFHKNHSINGSLISISLHIVELLLIPNFSSERVVDRLERALLWYGDAVTEYIFYQQIQKLVSSMEALINFRDDDAGDITETFKRRVTHLNITHAGLNDDIKEKARQLYDARSKIVHGSSLDERFTFCIIELCSETLLRAIYYFSIFGLEKTDFNRALPKFLDEIPTNAALKNNS
;
A
#
# COMPACT_ATOMS: atom_id res chain seq x y z
N MET A 1 9.25 -6.81 42.48
CA MET A 1 9.71 -7.92 43.33
C MET A 1 8.98 -9.19 42.93
N LEU A 2 9.66 -10.12 42.26
CA LEU A 2 9.23 -11.51 42.08
C LEU A 2 10.50 -12.34 41.90
N ASN A 3 10.84 -13.10 42.95
CA ASN A 3 11.96 -14.02 43.00
C ASN A 3 11.85 -15.09 41.91
N LYS A 4 12.85 -15.23 41.02
CA LYS A 4 13.18 -16.52 40.38
C LYS A 4 14.68 -16.61 40.08
N LEU A 5 15.43 -17.10 41.07
CA LEU A 5 16.70 -17.80 40.86
C LEU A 5 16.45 -18.97 39.89
N LYS A 6 17.08 -18.96 38.72
CA LYS A 6 17.40 -20.20 38.00
C LYS A 6 18.70 -20.73 38.63
N ASN A 7 18.59 -21.79 39.43
CA ASN A 7 19.72 -22.64 39.85
C ASN A 7 20.95 -22.00 40.53
N HIS A 8 20.80 -20.91 41.30
CA HIS A 8 21.91 -20.31 42.08
C HIS A 8 23.12 -19.82 41.25
N GLU A 9 22.99 -19.72 39.93
CA GLU A 9 24.02 -19.16 39.06
C GLU A 9 23.79 -17.64 38.86
N PRO A 10 24.87 -16.84 38.72
CA PRO A 10 24.75 -15.45 38.30
C PRO A 10 23.94 -15.37 37.00
N CYS A 11 23.08 -14.36 36.85
CA CYS A 11 22.29 -14.17 35.63
C CYS A 11 22.16 -12.68 35.36
N VAL A 12 22.32 -12.26 34.12
CA VAL A 12 21.90 -10.92 33.68
C VAL A 12 20.38 -10.95 33.58
N TYR A 13 19.71 -9.96 34.18
CA TYR A 13 18.24 -9.83 34.15
C TYR A 13 17.74 -8.75 33.20
N GLN A 14 18.62 -7.81 32.82
CA GLN A 14 18.28 -6.69 31.96
C GLN A 14 19.51 -6.26 31.15
N LEU A 15 19.33 -6.00 29.87
CA LEU A 15 20.30 -5.32 29.03
C LEU A 15 20.01 -3.82 29.07
N HIS A 16 21.05 -3.00 29.26
CA HIS A 16 20.89 -1.55 29.19
C HIS A 16 20.95 -1.12 27.72
N ASN A 17 19.87 -0.52 27.23
CA ASN A 17 19.78 -0.05 25.85
C ASN A 17 20.38 1.36 25.72
N THR A 18 21.54 1.46 25.08
CA THR A 18 22.14 2.72 24.61
C THR A 18 21.67 3.02 23.18
N GLU A 19 21.82 4.27 22.71
CA GLU A 19 21.50 4.64 21.31
C GLU A 19 22.24 3.75 20.30
N GLN A 20 23.52 3.44 20.57
CA GLN A 20 24.33 2.55 19.74
C GLN A 20 23.75 1.13 19.70
N SER A 21 23.35 0.57 20.85
CA SER A 21 22.75 -0.77 20.89
C SER A 21 21.41 -0.82 20.15
N LEU A 22 20.59 0.24 20.23
CA LEU A 22 19.33 0.33 19.50
C LEU A 22 19.56 0.44 17.98
N SER A 23 20.61 1.15 17.54
CA SER A 23 21.00 1.18 16.13
C SER A 23 21.37 -0.22 15.62
N LEU A 24 22.19 -0.94 16.38
CA LEU A 24 22.59 -2.32 16.04
C LEU A 24 21.39 -3.26 15.99
N ILE A 25 20.44 -3.16 16.93
CA ILE A 25 19.21 -3.96 16.93
C ILE A 25 18.41 -3.71 15.65
N ARG A 26 18.28 -2.45 15.21
CA ARG A 26 17.56 -2.11 13.97
C ARG A 26 18.24 -2.69 12.73
N GLU A 27 19.57 -2.60 12.65
CA GLU A 27 20.35 -3.19 11.55
C GLU A 27 20.23 -4.71 11.53
N LEU A 28 20.41 -5.36 12.68
CA LEU A 28 20.26 -6.80 12.83
C LEU A 28 18.84 -7.27 12.48
N ALA A 29 17.81 -6.51 12.83
CA ALA A 29 16.45 -6.82 12.44
C ALA A 29 16.29 -6.89 10.92
N VAL A 30 16.85 -5.93 10.18
CA VAL A 30 16.80 -5.96 8.71
C VAL A 30 17.56 -7.18 8.15
N ILE A 31 18.74 -7.48 8.69
CA ILE A 31 19.57 -8.61 8.27
C ILE A 31 18.88 -9.95 8.55
N ILE A 32 18.46 -10.20 9.79
CA ILE A 32 17.81 -11.45 10.21
C ILE A 32 16.53 -11.67 9.40
N ARG A 33 15.71 -10.62 9.23
CA ARG A 33 14.49 -10.70 8.44
C ARG A 33 14.77 -11.15 7.01
N ARG A 34 15.78 -10.55 6.36
CA ARG A 34 16.17 -10.87 4.98
C ARG A 34 16.77 -12.27 4.86
N CYS A 35 17.75 -12.60 5.70
CA CYS A 35 18.45 -13.89 5.67
C CYS A 35 17.52 -15.06 6.00
N CYS A 36 16.57 -14.87 6.90
CA CYS A 36 15.64 -15.91 7.34
C CYS A 36 14.30 -15.90 6.59
N ASN A 37 14.11 -14.99 5.62
CA ASN A 37 12.88 -14.77 4.87
C ASN A 37 11.64 -14.66 5.78
N LEU A 38 11.67 -13.69 6.71
CA LEU A 38 10.62 -13.47 7.69
C LEU A 38 9.59 -12.47 7.17
N ASN A 39 8.33 -12.90 7.09
CA ASN A 39 7.20 -12.04 6.78
C ASN A 39 6.71 -11.33 8.04
N CYS A 40 7.54 -10.42 8.56
CA CYS A 40 7.21 -9.55 9.69
C CYS A 40 7.85 -8.18 9.51
N LEU A 41 7.39 -7.18 10.26
CA LEU A 41 7.98 -5.85 10.28
C LEU A 41 9.31 -5.88 11.04
N PRO A 42 10.32 -5.08 10.65
CA PRO A 42 11.63 -5.11 11.30
C PRO A 42 11.58 -4.89 12.81
N TYR A 43 10.72 -3.99 13.28
CA TYR A 43 10.60 -3.69 14.72
C TYR A 43 10.03 -4.85 15.54
N GLU A 44 9.35 -5.82 14.91
CA GLU A 44 8.87 -7.04 15.59
C GLU A 44 10.03 -7.97 15.99
N LEU A 45 11.19 -7.81 15.35
CA LEU A 45 12.39 -8.57 15.67
C LEU A 45 13.19 -7.97 16.82
N HIS A 46 12.94 -6.72 17.22
CA HIS A 46 13.66 -6.09 18.33
C HIS A 46 13.61 -6.92 19.62
N PRO A 47 12.43 -7.32 20.15
CA PRO A 47 12.37 -8.15 21.35
C PRO A 47 12.95 -9.56 21.15
N ILE A 48 12.93 -10.08 19.92
CA ILE A 48 13.53 -11.38 19.58
C ILE A 48 15.06 -11.30 19.64
N ILE A 49 15.64 -10.23 19.08
CA ILE A 49 17.09 -9.97 19.12
C ILE A 49 17.54 -9.74 20.56
N GLU A 50 16.81 -8.95 21.34
CA GLU A 50 17.09 -8.76 22.76
C GLU A 50 17.05 -10.09 23.52
N ALA A 51 16.07 -10.95 23.25
CA ALA A 51 15.99 -12.28 23.84
C ALA A 51 17.16 -13.19 23.43
N ILE A 52 17.58 -13.14 22.15
CA ILE A 52 18.76 -13.89 21.65
C ILE A 52 20.02 -13.41 22.38
N THR A 53 20.23 -12.10 22.47
CA THR A 53 21.38 -11.51 23.18
C THR A 53 21.37 -11.90 24.65
N TYR A 54 20.20 -11.80 25.30
CA TYR A 54 19.99 -12.18 26.69
C TYR A 54 20.34 -13.65 26.94
N GLU A 55 19.83 -14.56 26.12
CA GLU A 55 20.10 -15.99 26.25
C GLU A 55 21.56 -16.32 25.97
N TYR A 56 22.15 -15.68 24.98
CA TYR A 56 23.54 -15.93 24.62
C TYR A 56 24.51 -15.46 25.72
N VAL A 57 24.28 -14.27 26.28
CA VAL A 57 25.08 -13.74 27.40
C VAL A 57 24.96 -14.66 28.61
N ASN A 58 23.74 -15.08 28.97
CA ASN A 58 23.53 -15.96 30.12
C ASN A 58 24.10 -17.37 29.93
N ASN A 59 24.19 -17.89 28.70
CA ASN A 59 24.91 -19.15 28.45
C ASN A 59 26.44 -19.00 28.51
N ASN A 60 26.97 -17.76 28.44
CA ASN A 60 28.39 -17.47 28.34
C ASN A 60 28.86 -16.44 29.38
N LEU A 61 28.22 -16.38 30.55
CA LEU A 61 28.46 -15.35 31.57
C LEU A 61 29.93 -15.21 31.99
N GLY A 62 30.62 -16.34 32.22
CA GLY A 62 32.05 -16.32 32.59
C GLY A 62 32.90 -15.64 31.53
N ILE A 63 32.76 -16.06 30.28
CA ILE A 63 33.48 -15.48 29.13
C ILE A 63 33.11 -14.00 28.94
N PHE A 64 31.84 -13.65 29.15
CA PHE A 64 31.38 -12.27 29.07
C PHE A 64 32.04 -11.39 30.15
N PHE A 65 32.05 -11.81 31.41
CA PHE A 65 32.70 -11.07 32.49
C PHE A 65 34.21 -10.95 32.28
N ASP A 66 34.87 -12.03 31.88
CA ASP A 66 36.31 -12.02 31.58
C ASP A 66 36.64 -11.02 30.46
N SER A 67 35.80 -10.95 29.43
CA SER A 67 35.98 -9.99 28.33
C SER A 67 35.76 -8.54 28.75
N ALA A 68 34.77 -8.28 29.62
CA ALA A 68 34.49 -6.95 30.15
C ALA A 68 35.64 -6.45 31.04
N MET A 69 36.24 -7.35 31.83
CA MET A 69 37.40 -7.04 32.67
C MET A 69 38.68 -6.81 31.85
N GLN A 70 38.77 -7.38 30.64
CA GLN A 70 39.92 -7.25 29.73
C GLN A 70 39.70 -6.22 28.61
N ASN A 71 38.76 -5.28 28.76
CA ASN A 71 38.42 -4.26 27.76
C ASN A 71 38.14 -4.83 26.35
N GLY A 72 37.56 -6.03 26.27
CA GLY A 72 37.15 -6.66 25.00
C GLY A 72 38.24 -7.40 24.23
N ASN A 73 39.47 -7.52 24.74
CA ASN A 73 40.59 -8.08 24.00
C ASN A 73 40.55 -9.62 23.77
N ASN A 74 39.67 -10.36 24.45
CA ASN A 74 39.58 -11.83 24.37
C ASN A 74 38.13 -12.35 24.37
N TYR A 75 37.26 -11.84 23.49
CA TYR A 75 35.90 -12.39 23.35
C TYR A 75 35.86 -13.49 22.29
N ASN A 76 35.93 -14.76 22.72
CA ASN A 76 35.72 -15.89 21.81
C ASN A 76 34.22 -16.20 21.68
N ILE A 77 33.67 -15.96 20.49
CA ILE A 77 32.25 -16.17 20.20
C ILE A 77 31.99 -17.67 20.05
N GLN A 78 31.13 -18.23 20.91
CA GLN A 78 30.64 -19.59 20.77
C GLN A 78 29.55 -19.66 19.70
N ILE A 79 29.98 -19.67 18.44
CA ILE A 79 29.13 -19.57 17.25
C ILE A 79 28.01 -20.62 17.24
N GLU A 80 28.29 -21.87 17.64
CA GLU A 80 27.29 -22.94 17.64
C GLU A 80 26.17 -22.71 18.68
N ILE A 81 26.50 -22.17 19.86
CA ILE A 81 25.46 -21.79 20.84
C ILE A 81 24.60 -20.66 20.28
N LEU A 82 25.23 -19.62 19.72
CA LEU A 82 24.51 -18.50 19.13
C LEU A 82 23.59 -18.96 18.00
N LYS A 83 24.07 -19.82 17.09
CA LYS A 83 23.27 -20.41 16.00
C LYS A 83 22.05 -21.17 16.53
N ASN A 84 22.21 -21.97 17.57
CA ASN A 84 21.12 -22.74 18.16
C ASN A 84 20.05 -21.82 18.75
N ILE A 85 20.46 -20.79 19.50
CA ILE A 85 19.54 -19.80 20.09
C ILE A 85 18.79 -19.05 18.99
N VAL A 86 19.51 -18.51 18.00
CA VAL A 86 18.92 -17.79 16.86
C VAL A 86 17.92 -18.68 16.13
N SER A 87 18.31 -19.92 15.81
CA SER A 87 17.46 -20.86 15.07
C SER A 87 16.18 -21.20 15.83
N TYR A 88 16.29 -21.45 17.14
CA TYR A 88 15.15 -21.71 18.01
C TYR A 88 14.18 -20.51 18.03
N ARG A 89 14.69 -19.30 18.34
CA ARG A 89 13.87 -18.09 18.47
C ARG A 89 13.22 -17.68 17.15
N VAL A 90 13.94 -17.78 16.04
CA VAL A 90 13.38 -17.50 14.70
C VAL A 90 12.35 -18.56 14.29
N SER A 91 12.58 -19.84 14.61
CA SER A 91 11.60 -20.90 14.35
C SER A 91 10.32 -20.69 15.14
N ASP A 92 10.43 -20.33 16.42
CA ASP A 92 9.29 -20.06 17.29
C ASP A 92 8.45 -18.88 16.78
N LEU A 93 9.10 -17.78 16.38
CA LEU A 93 8.43 -16.65 15.74
C LEU A 93 7.67 -17.08 14.47
N LYS A 94 8.30 -17.88 13.59
CA LYS A 94 7.65 -18.37 12.36
C LYS A 94 6.43 -19.23 12.62
N LYS A 95 6.40 -20.01 13.71
CA LYS A 95 5.23 -20.83 14.08
C LYS A 95 4.01 -19.97 14.41
N GLY A 96 4.20 -18.73 14.84
CA GLY A 96 3.14 -17.77 15.08
C GLY A 96 2.54 -17.14 13.81
N PHE A 97 3.17 -17.33 12.64
CA PHE A 97 2.67 -16.74 11.40
C PHE A 97 1.43 -17.46 10.87
N SER A 98 0.44 -16.69 10.47
CA SER A 98 -0.84 -17.19 9.97
C SER A 98 -1.28 -16.41 8.73
N SER A 99 -2.23 -16.97 8.00
CA SER A 99 -3.08 -16.23 7.07
C SER A 99 -4.20 -15.56 7.85
N TYR A 100 -4.70 -14.44 7.34
CA TYR A 100 -5.70 -13.61 8.03
C TYR A 100 -6.76 -13.09 7.06
N VAL A 101 -7.99 -12.99 7.55
CA VAL A 101 -9.09 -12.28 6.89
C VAL A 101 -9.37 -11.01 7.68
N TYR A 102 -9.53 -9.89 6.99
CA TYR A 102 -9.92 -8.61 7.56
C TYR A 102 -11.20 -8.12 6.90
N GLN A 103 -12.11 -7.54 7.67
CA GLN A 103 -13.35 -6.95 7.20
C GLN A 103 -13.40 -5.49 7.64
N PHE A 104 -13.47 -4.58 6.67
CA PHE A 104 -13.55 -3.13 6.93
C PHE A 104 -14.93 -2.59 6.52
N PRO A 105 -15.66 -1.90 7.42
CA PRO A 105 -17.01 -1.42 7.14
C PRO A 105 -17.02 -0.27 6.12
N ILE A 106 -17.96 -0.33 5.15
CA ILE A 106 -18.15 0.66 4.07
C ILE A 106 -19.63 0.83 3.67
N SER A 107 -19.94 1.97 3.05
CA SER A 107 -21.27 2.29 2.51
C SER A 107 -21.26 2.26 0.98
N ILE A 108 -21.86 1.24 0.38
CA ILE A 108 -21.98 1.07 -1.08
C ILE A 108 -23.43 1.31 -1.49
N PHE A 109 -23.68 2.13 -2.51
CA PHE A 109 -25.03 2.28 -3.05
C PHE A 109 -25.18 1.47 -4.34
N ASN A 110 -26.41 1.00 -4.56
CA ASN A 110 -26.83 0.31 -5.78
C ASN A 110 -26.02 -0.96 -6.13
N LEU A 111 -25.43 -1.62 -5.14
CA LEU A 111 -24.89 -2.97 -5.25
C LEU A 111 -25.85 -3.94 -4.57
N ASP A 112 -26.17 -5.04 -5.25
CA ASP A 112 -27.02 -6.11 -4.73
C ASP A 112 -26.18 -7.37 -4.45
N GLY A 113 -26.28 -7.90 -3.23
CA GLY A 113 -25.63 -9.15 -2.83
C GLY A 113 -24.10 -9.06 -2.65
N GLU A 114 -23.46 -10.23 -2.47
CA GLU A 114 -22.00 -10.34 -2.36
C GLU A 114 -21.34 -10.17 -3.75
N LEU A 115 -20.23 -9.45 -3.82
CA LEU A 115 -19.45 -9.29 -5.05
C LEU A 115 -17.98 -9.63 -4.82
N LYS A 116 -17.49 -10.64 -5.55
CA LYS A 116 -16.05 -10.95 -5.62
C LYS A 116 -15.36 -9.98 -6.58
N LEU A 117 -14.50 -9.11 -6.05
CA LEU A 117 -13.70 -8.19 -6.87
C LEU A 117 -12.44 -8.89 -7.41
N SER A 118 -11.79 -9.70 -6.58
CA SER A 118 -10.61 -10.47 -6.95
C SER A 118 -10.50 -11.73 -6.08
N ASP A 119 -9.45 -12.52 -6.25
CA ASP A 119 -9.27 -13.77 -5.49
C ASP A 119 -9.07 -13.56 -3.98
N SER A 120 -8.70 -12.36 -3.57
CA SER A 120 -8.43 -12.02 -2.18
C SER A 120 -9.32 -10.87 -1.67
N ILE A 121 -10.23 -10.34 -2.49
CA ILE A 121 -11.09 -9.20 -2.14
C ILE A 121 -12.55 -9.48 -2.46
N LEU A 122 -13.42 -9.35 -1.46
CA LEU A 122 -14.87 -9.45 -1.58
C LEU A 122 -15.58 -8.24 -0.98
N LEU A 123 -16.74 -7.91 -1.53
CA LEU A 123 -17.71 -7.00 -0.94
C LEU A 123 -18.83 -7.86 -0.37
N VAL A 124 -18.96 -7.89 0.94
CA VAL A 124 -19.93 -8.73 1.67
C VAL A 124 -20.98 -7.83 2.31
N PRO A 125 -22.28 -8.03 2.06
CA PRO A 125 -23.33 -7.21 2.68
C PRO A 125 -23.32 -7.39 4.20
N ILE A 126 -23.56 -6.30 4.93
CA ILE A 126 -23.80 -6.32 6.37
C ILE A 126 -25.28 -6.63 6.58
N ASP A 127 -25.59 -7.68 7.35
CA ASP A 127 -26.96 -7.95 7.75
C ASP A 127 -27.42 -6.85 8.74
N PRO A 128 -28.50 -6.10 8.44
CA PRO A 128 -29.04 -5.12 9.37
C PRO A 128 -29.42 -5.70 10.74
N MET A 129 -29.74 -6.99 10.81
CA MET A 129 -30.04 -7.70 12.05
C MET A 129 -28.78 -7.99 12.88
N ASP A 130 -27.60 -7.99 12.25
CA ASP A 130 -26.29 -8.18 12.91
C ASP A 130 -25.67 -6.85 13.40
N ILE A 131 -26.34 -5.71 13.24
CA ILE A 131 -25.86 -4.37 13.69
C ILE A 131 -25.71 -4.25 15.23
N THR A 132 -26.09 -5.28 15.98
CA THR A 132 -26.01 -5.32 17.47
C THR A 132 -24.60 -5.11 18.05
N GLU A 133 -23.56 -5.19 17.24
CA GLU A 133 -22.18 -4.91 17.63
C GLU A 133 -22.02 -3.43 18.04
N GLN A 134 -21.57 -3.19 19.29
CA GLN A 134 -21.45 -1.84 19.86
C GLN A 134 -20.50 -0.96 19.03
N GLU A 135 -19.43 -1.54 18.51
CA GLU A 135 -18.48 -0.85 17.63
C GLU A 135 -19.13 -0.47 16.29
N LEU A 136 -19.91 -1.35 15.67
CA LEU A 136 -20.60 -1.05 14.41
C LEU A 136 -21.63 0.07 14.56
N THR A 137 -22.37 0.05 15.68
CA THR A 137 -23.31 1.12 16.04
C THR A 137 -22.59 2.46 16.19
N LEU A 138 -21.51 2.49 16.99
CA LEU A 138 -20.71 3.71 17.21
C LEU A 138 -20.00 4.18 15.93
N PHE A 139 -19.64 3.25 15.04
CA PHE A 139 -19.13 3.58 13.70
C PHE A 139 -20.17 4.35 12.89
N ASN A 140 -21.40 3.82 12.78
CA ASN A 140 -22.49 4.44 12.02
C ASN A 140 -22.90 5.81 12.58
N GLU A 141 -22.98 5.97 13.90
CA GLU A 141 -23.30 7.26 14.56
C GLU A 141 -22.34 8.39 14.20
N THR A 142 -21.12 8.05 13.80
CA THR A 142 -20.10 9.03 13.43
C THR A 142 -20.00 9.22 11.91
N ARG A 143 -20.97 8.79 11.10
CA ARG A 143 -20.91 8.85 9.63
C ARG A 143 -22.14 9.52 9.04
N THR A 144 -22.00 10.00 7.81
CA THR A 144 -23.13 10.60 7.05
C THR A 144 -24.14 9.54 6.60
N PHE A 145 -23.69 8.31 6.35
CA PHE A 145 -24.53 7.17 6.00
C PHE A 145 -24.06 5.95 6.79
N ASP A 146 -25.01 5.08 7.12
CA ASP A 146 -24.73 3.79 7.71
C ASP A 146 -23.93 2.93 6.72
N CYS A 147 -23.00 2.14 7.24
CA CYS A 147 -22.35 1.11 6.44
C CYS A 147 -23.33 -0.04 6.19
N ASN A 148 -23.23 -0.61 5.00
CA ASN A 148 -24.08 -1.71 4.53
C ASN A 148 -23.28 -2.85 3.90
N TYR A 149 -21.96 -2.72 3.84
CA TYR A 149 -21.02 -3.72 3.33
C TYR A 149 -19.74 -3.76 4.16
N TYR A 150 -19.08 -4.91 4.17
CA TYR A 150 -17.66 -5.04 4.46
C TYR A 150 -16.88 -5.19 3.15
N ILE A 151 -15.75 -4.49 3.03
CA ILE A 151 -14.68 -4.97 2.17
C ILE A 151 -13.89 -6.01 2.94
N GLU A 152 -13.99 -7.26 2.50
CA GLU A 152 -13.25 -8.38 3.03
C GLU A 152 -11.93 -8.54 2.26
N VAL A 153 -10.82 -8.55 2.99
CA VAL A 153 -9.47 -8.70 2.47
C VAL A 153 -8.84 -9.96 3.05
N TYR A 154 -8.48 -10.90 2.18
CA TYR A 154 -7.82 -12.14 2.57
C TYR A 154 -6.31 -12.08 2.32
N VAL A 155 -5.53 -11.96 3.39
CA VAL A 155 -4.06 -12.06 3.36
C VAL A 155 -3.68 -13.54 3.39
N LYS A 156 -3.54 -14.14 2.21
CA LYS A 156 -3.17 -15.55 2.03
C LYS A 156 -1.79 -15.89 2.58
N THR A 157 -0.83 -14.98 2.42
CA THR A 157 0.55 -15.21 2.82
C THR A 157 0.65 -15.34 4.33
N LYS A 158 1.31 -16.39 4.82
CA LYS A 158 1.56 -16.54 6.25
C LYS A 158 2.56 -15.49 6.73
N CYS A 159 2.13 -14.62 7.63
CA CYS A 159 2.94 -13.54 8.18
C CYS A 159 2.54 -13.19 9.61
N SER A 160 3.24 -12.24 10.23
CA SER A 160 2.81 -11.66 11.50
C SER A 160 1.48 -10.92 11.35
N GLU A 161 0.69 -10.86 12.41
CA GLU A 161 -0.58 -10.13 12.46
C GLU A 161 -0.40 -8.64 12.12
N LYS A 162 0.69 -8.02 12.58
CA LYS A 162 0.97 -6.60 12.31
C LYS A 162 1.28 -6.34 10.84
N LEU A 163 2.05 -7.22 10.21
CA LEU A 163 2.34 -7.09 8.79
C LEU A 163 1.08 -7.36 7.96
N SER A 164 0.34 -8.42 8.26
CA SER A 164 -0.90 -8.75 7.55
C SER A 164 -1.91 -7.62 7.63
N LEU A 165 -2.08 -6.98 8.79
CA LEU A 165 -2.93 -5.80 8.92
C LEU A 165 -2.47 -4.66 8.01
N GLN A 166 -1.17 -4.33 8.01
CA GLN A 166 -0.64 -3.27 7.14
C GLN A 166 -0.87 -3.59 5.65
N GLN A 167 -0.74 -4.85 5.25
CA GLN A 167 -1.03 -5.28 3.88
C GLN A 167 -2.52 -5.20 3.56
N ALA A 168 -3.38 -5.57 4.49
CA ALA A 168 -4.83 -5.51 4.34
C ALA A 168 -5.32 -4.06 4.22
N GLU A 169 -4.80 -3.14 5.05
CA GLU A 169 -5.08 -1.71 4.94
C GLU A 169 -4.63 -1.14 3.60
N LYS A 170 -3.41 -1.50 3.15
CA LYS A 170 -2.89 -1.07 1.84
C LYS A 170 -3.76 -1.59 0.68
N ALA A 171 -4.16 -2.86 0.73
CA ALA A 171 -5.01 -3.47 -0.29
C ALA A 171 -6.43 -2.90 -0.29
N ARG A 172 -6.99 -2.63 0.90
CA ARG A 172 -8.28 -1.93 1.07
C ARG A 172 -8.24 -0.56 0.39
N ASP A 173 -7.24 0.26 0.71
CA ASP A 173 -7.12 1.62 0.17
C ASP A 173 -6.89 1.60 -1.35
N ALA A 174 -6.04 0.69 -1.84
CA ALA A 174 -5.84 0.48 -3.27
C ALA A 174 -7.14 0.05 -3.98
N THR A 175 -7.93 -0.84 -3.38
CA THR A 175 -9.22 -1.28 -3.92
C THR A 175 -10.17 -0.10 -4.07
N TYR A 176 -10.31 0.73 -3.02
CA TYR A 176 -11.14 1.93 -3.11
C TYR A 176 -10.70 2.86 -4.23
N ASN A 177 -9.40 3.12 -4.34
CA ASN A 177 -8.87 4.04 -5.34
C ASN A 177 -9.00 3.48 -6.76
N VAL A 178 -8.88 2.16 -6.94
CA VAL A 178 -9.18 1.49 -8.21
C VAL A 178 -10.65 1.64 -8.57
N LEU A 179 -11.58 1.40 -7.62
CA LEU A 179 -13.00 1.56 -7.87
C LEU A 179 -13.36 3.01 -8.20
N LYS A 180 -12.75 4.00 -7.52
CA LYS A 180 -12.89 5.44 -7.85
C LYS A 180 -12.47 5.72 -9.28
N LEU A 181 -11.28 5.26 -9.65
CA LEU A 181 -10.70 5.48 -10.97
C LEU A 181 -11.56 4.87 -12.08
N LEU A 182 -12.01 3.63 -11.88
CA LEU A 182 -12.91 2.95 -12.82
C LEU A 182 -14.26 3.67 -12.91
N ALA A 183 -14.79 4.15 -11.80
CA ALA A 183 -16.05 4.88 -11.78
C ALA A 183 -15.99 6.22 -12.49
N THR A 184 -14.92 7.00 -12.33
CA THR A 184 -14.72 8.24 -13.09
C THR A 184 -14.78 7.99 -14.59
N ARG A 185 -14.32 6.82 -15.05
CA ARG A 185 -14.38 6.45 -16.47
C ARG A 185 -15.75 5.90 -16.90
N LEU A 186 -16.30 4.96 -16.15
CA LEU A 186 -17.51 4.21 -16.53
C LEU A 186 -18.80 4.95 -16.18
N SER A 187 -18.77 5.86 -15.21
CA SER A 187 -19.92 6.67 -14.81
C SER A 187 -19.42 8.02 -14.30
N PRO A 188 -19.17 9.00 -15.19
CA PRO A 188 -18.67 10.33 -14.80
C PRO A 188 -19.59 11.12 -13.84
N ARG A 189 -20.84 10.65 -13.66
CA ARG A 189 -21.82 11.16 -12.68
C ARG A 189 -21.84 10.37 -11.36
N ALA A 190 -21.03 9.31 -11.23
CA ALA A 190 -20.93 8.56 -10.00
C ALA A 190 -20.28 9.44 -8.93
N ILE A 191 -20.89 9.49 -7.76
CA ILE A 191 -20.37 10.27 -6.63
C ILE A 191 -18.99 9.70 -6.26
N PRO A 192 -17.94 10.54 -6.17
CA PRO A 192 -16.62 10.08 -5.77
C PRO A 192 -16.66 9.58 -4.32
N LEU A 193 -16.14 8.36 -4.17
CA LEU A 193 -15.93 7.65 -2.91
C LEU A 193 -15.02 8.47 -2.02
N LEU A 194 -15.32 8.65 -0.74
CA LEU A 194 -14.42 9.35 0.18
C LEU A 194 -13.30 8.40 0.69
N THR A 195 -12.08 8.92 0.94
CA THR A 195 -10.90 8.18 1.46
C THR A 195 -10.33 8.79 2.75
N SER A 196 -9.31 8.12 3.35
CA SER A 196 -8.90 8.11 4.78
C SER A 196 -8.17 9.36 5.24
N THR A 197 -8.08 10.22 4.26
CA THR A 197 -7.28 11.40 4.06
C THR A 197 -8.20 12.56 3.73
N ASP A 198 -9.49 12.29 3.44
CA ASP A 198 -10.53 13.30 3.37
C ASP A 198 -10.75 13.85 4.79
N ARG A 199 -10.68 15.17 4.92
CA ARG A 199 -10.69 15.91 6.19
C ARG A 199 -12.08 15.93 6.85
N VAL A 200 -12.64 14.77 7.12
CA VAL A 200 -13.62 14.59 8.19
C VAL A 200 -13.05 13.60 9.19
N THR A 201 -12.27 14.14 10.14
CA THR A 201 -11.83 13.39 11.32
C THR A 201 -13.05 12.98 12.14
N HIS A 202 -13.50 11.74 11.99
CA HIS A 202 -14.47 11.14 12.89
C HIS A 202 -13.79 10.30 13.99
N PRO A 203 -14.23 10.37 15.25
CA PRO A 203 -13.44 9.87 16.37
C PRO A 203 -13.36 8.33 16.49
N PHE A 204 -14.10 7.57 15.66
CA PHE A 204 -14.29 6.14 15.86
C PHE A 204 -14.10 5.31 14.58
N HIS A 205 -13.35 4.20 14.72
CA HIS A 205 -13.04 3.21 13.70
C HIS A 205 -12.89 1.83 14.36
N PHE A 206 -13.28 0.79 13.65
CA PHE A 206 -13.00 -0.59 14.00
C PHE A 206 -12.89 -1.42 12.73
N TYR A 207 -12.27 -2.59 12.85
CA TYR A 207 -12.31 -3.62 11.84
C TYR A 207 -12.47 -4.98 12.51
N ARG A 208 -12.90 -5.95 11.70
CA ARG A 208 -13.06 -7.34 12.09
C ARG A 208 -11.90 -8.15 11.52
N TYR A 209 -11.32 -9.07 12.28
CA TYR A 209 -10.20 -9.88 11.81
C TYR A 209 -10.16 -11.27 12.42
N GLY A 210 -9.70 -12.26 11.65
CA GLY A 210 -9.67 -13.65 12.09
C GLY A 210 -8.82 -14.54 11.21
N LYS A 211 -8.60 -15.79 11.64
CA LYS A 211 -7.94 -16.80 10.79
C LYS A 211 -8.84 -17.27 9.64
N ASN A 212 -10.15 -17.15 9.82
CA ASN A 212 -11.21 -17.47 8.86
C ASN A 212 -12.50 -16.72 9.25
N ARG A 213 -13.55 -16.82 8.42
CA ARG A 213 -14.85 -16.16 8.65
C ARG A 213 -15.58 -16.63 9.92
N GLU A 214 -15.25 -17.81 10.44
CA GLU A 214 -15.91 -18.43 11.61
C GLU A 214 -15.24 -18.03 12.94
N ASP A 215 -14.04 -17.47 12.91
CA ASP A 215 -13.22 -17.10 14.07
C ASP A 215 -12.71 -15.66 13.95
N ILE A 216 -13.65 -14.72 13.75
CA ILE A 216 -13.40 -13.29 13.61
C ILE A 216 -13.60 -12.59 14.97
N ASN A 217 -12.60 -11.82 15.38
CA ASN A 217 -12.64 -10.92 16.53
C ASN A 217 -12.71 -9.46 16.07
N ASN A 218 -13.10 -8.58 17.00
CA ASN A 218 -13.18 -7.15 16.76
C ASN A 218 -11.90 -6.46 17.24
N ALA A 219 -11.37 -5.53 16.45
CA ALA A 219 -10.25 -4.70 16.85
C ALA A 219 -10.63 -3.22 16.73
N ILE A 220 -10.31 -2.47 17.78
CA ILE A 220 -10.43 -1.02 17.82
C ILE A 220 -9.05 -0.43 17.48
N THR A 221 -8.93 0.22 16.33
CA THR A 221 -7.71 0.95 15.93
C THR A 221 -8.05 2.32 15.37
N ARG A 222 -7.07 3.22 15.28
CA ARG A 222 -7.23 4.57 14.73
C ARG A 222 -6.67 4.63 13.30
N ASN A 223 -7.53 4.84 12.28
CA ASN A 223 -7.33 5.52 10.97
C ASN A 223 -8.58 5.35 10.05
N PHE A 224 -8.85 6.27 9.10
CA PHE A 224 -10.07 6.40 8.22
C PHE A 224 -10.00 5.54 6.92
N PRO A 225 -10.98 5.42 5.94
CA PRO A 225 -12.18 6.21 5.55
C PRO A 225 -13.53 5.56 5.21
N VAL A 226 -14.48 6.45 4.84
CA VAL A 226 -15.85 6.28 4.34
C VAL A 226 -15.93 6.21 2.82
N PHE A 227 -16.46 5.12 2.27
CA PHE A 227 -16.85 5.01 0.86
C PHE A 227 -18.29 5.50 0.67
N GLN A 228 -18.62 6.22 -0.41
CA GLN A 228 -19.99 6.57 -0.81
C GLN A 228 -20.10 6.47 -2.34
N PHE A 229 -20.58 5.33 -2.84
CA PHE A 229 -20.67 5.06 -4.28
C PHE A 229 -22.08 5.07 -4.81
N ASP A 230 -22.54 6.14 -5.45
CA ASP A 230 -23.79 6.08 -6.19
C ASP A 230 -23.53 6.02 -7.69
N SER A 231 -23.63 4.82 -8.27
CA SER A 231 -24.06 4.69 -9.67
C SER A 231 -24.50 3.27 -9.99
N LYS A 232 -25.81 3.11 -10.23
CA LYS A 232 -26.37 1.89 -10.85
C LYS A 232 -25.68 1.56 -12.19
N PHE A 233 -25.39 2.58 -13.00
CA PHE A 233 -24.76 2.41 -14.32
C PHE A 233 -23.34 1.86 -14.23
N PHE A 234 -22.57 2.26 -13.21
CA PHE A 234 -21.24 1.71 -12.97
C PHE A 234 -21.29 0.21 -12.69
N TRP A 235 -22.16 -0.25 -11.79
CA TRP A 235 -22.22 -1.67 -11.45
C TRP A 235 -22.66 -2.51 -12.65
N GLU A 236 -23.61 -2.02 -13.45
CA GLU A 236 -23.99 -2.64 -14.71
C GLU A 236 -22.79 -2.81 -15.67
N GLU A 237 -21.99 -1.76 -15.87
CA GLU A 237 -20.80 -1.81 -16.72
C GLU A 237 -19.65 -2.64 -16.12
N PHE A 238 -19.49 -2.59 -14.80
CA PHE A 238 -18.51 -3.40 -14.06
C PHE A 238 -18.81 -4.89 -14.23
N HIS A 239 -20.06 -5.30 -14.00
CA HIS A 239 -20.46 -6.71 -14.10
C HIS A 239 -20.24 -7.28 -15.50
N LYS A 240 -20.49 -6.50 -16.57
CA LYS A 240 -20.24 -6.93 -17.96
C LYS A 240 -18.78 -7.26 -18.24
N ASN A 241 -17.84 -6.56 -17.59
CA ASN A 241 -16.44 -6.55 -18.01
C ASN A 241 -15.47 -7.16 -16.99
N HIS A 242 -15.82 -7.21 -15.70
CA HIS A 242 -14.92 -7.65 -14.63
C HIS A 242 -14.45 -9.11 -14.74
N SER A 243 -15.31 -9.99 -15.28
CA SER A 243 -15.01 -11.43 -15.46
C SER A 243 -14.14 -11.72 -16.68
N ILE A 244 -13.83 -10.73 -17.50
CA ILE A 244 -13.00 -10.89 -18.70
C ILE A 244 -11.53 -10.76 -18.28
N ASN A 245 -10.78 -11.87 -18.34
CA ASN A 245 -9.35 -11.87 -18.08
C ASN A 245 -8.61 -10.95 -19.05
N GLY A 246 -7.74 -10.09 -18.52
CA GLY A 246 -7.01 -9.10 -19.30
C GLY A 246 -7.80 -7.84 -19.62
N SER A 247 -9.05 -7.72 -19.15
CA SER A 247 -9.76 -6.43 -19.14
C SER A 247 -9.05 -5.43 -18.24
N LEU A 248 -9.24 -4.14 -18.53
CA LEU A 248 -8.70 -3.06 -17.69
C LEU A 248 -9.15 -3.19 -16.21
N ILE A 249 -10.38 -3.64 -15.97
CA ILE A 249 -10.90 -3.90 -14.61
C ILE A 249 -10.06 -5.01 -13.93
N SER A 250 -9.87 -6.14 -14.61
CA SER A 250 -9.08 -7.26 -14.06
C SER A 250 -7.62 -6.89 -13.82
N ILE A 251 -7.01 -6.09 -14.72
CA ILE A 251 -5.63 -5.60 -14.58
C ILE A 251 -5.52 -4.63 -13.40
N SER A 252 -6.48 -3.71 -13.24
CA SER A 252 -6.52 -2.79 -12.10
C SER A 252 -6.67 -3.52 -10.77
N LEU A 253 -7.49 -4.58 -10.70
CA LEU A 253 -7.64 -5.38 -9.48
C LEU A 253 -6.43 -6.30 -9.21
N HIS A 254 -5.68 -6.68 -10.26
CA HIS A 254 -4.42 -7.41 -10.08
C HIS A 254 -3.36 -6.59 -9.31
N ILE A 255 -3.38 -5.26 -9.41
CA ILE A 255 -2.54 -4.37 -8.57
C ILE A 255 -2.76 -4.69 -7.09
N VAL A 256 -4.03 -4.83 -6.67
CA VAL A 256 -4.39 -5.11 -5.27
C VAL A 256 -3.83 -6.46 -4.83
N GLU A 257 -3.94 -7.49 -5.65
CA GLU A 257 -3.38 -8.82 -5.36
C GLU A 257 -1.87 -8.77 -5.15
N LEU A 258 -1.14 -8.01 -5.96
CA LEU A 258 0.31 -7.86 -5.83
C LEU A 258 0.73 -7.09 -4.57
N LEU A 259 -0.11 -6.21 -4.05
CA LEU A 259 0.13 -5.48 -2.80
C LEU A 259 -0.03 -6.37 -1.55
N LEU A 260 -0.80 -7.45 -1.65
CA LEU A 260 -0.95 -8.46 -0.60
C LEU A 260 0.24 -9.42 -0.51
N ILE A 261 1.14 -9.40 -1.48
CA ILE A 261 2.40 -10.16 -1.46
C ILE A 261 3.45 -9.33 -0.70
N PRO A 262 4.00 -9.83 0.43
CA PRO A 262 5.02 -9.10 1.17
C PRO A 262 6.22 -8.80 0.26
N ASN A 263 6.49 -7.52 0.05
CA ASN A 263 7.68 -7.07 -0.63
C ASN A 263 8.53 -6.27 0.35
N PHE A 264 9.78 -6.67 0.47
CA PHE A 264 10.73 -6.01 1.36
C PHE A 264 12.09 -5.78 0.71
N SER A 265 12.17 -5.96 -0.60
CA SER A 265 13.33 -5.65 -1.42
C SER A 265 13.16 -4.27 -2.04
N SER A 266 13.71 -4.06 -3.24
CA SER A 266 13.51 -2.84 -4.02
C SER A 266 12.03 -2.59 -4.34
N GLU A 267 11.72 -1.32 -4.55
CA GLU A 267 10.40 -0.87 -5.03
C GLU A 267 10.02 -1.66 -6.29
N ARG A 268 8.78 -2.12 -6.37
CA ARG A 268 8.22 -2.74 -7.58
C ARG A 268 7.43 -1.70 -8.39
N VAL A 269 7.20 -1.98 -9.66
CA VAL A 269 6.35 -1.11 -10.51
C VAL A 269 4.96 -0.91 -9.88
N VAL A 270 4.38 -1.96 -9.28
CA VAL A 270 3.09 -1.88 -8.59
C VAL A 270 3.08 -0.87 -7.42
N ASP A 271 4.20 -0.68 -6.72
CA ASP A 271 4.30 0.27 -5.60
C ASP A 271 4.23 1.73 -6.10
N ARG A 272 4.60 1.99 -7.36
CA ARG A 272 4.38 3.31 -8.00
C ARG A 272 2.92 3.54 -8.38
N LEU A 273 2.25 2.51 -8.87
CA LEU A 273 0.81 2.57 -9.18
C LEU A 273 -0.01 2.78 -7.93
N GLU A 274 0.33 2.11 -6.82
CA GLU A 274 -0.32 2.33 -5.53
C GLU A 274 -0.17 3.78 -5.07
N ARG A 275 1.03 4.35 -5.12
CA ARG A 275 1.25 5.78 -4.80
C ARG A 275 0.44 6.72 -5.71
N ALA A 276 0.38 6.43 -7.00
CA ALA A 276 -0.41 7.23 -7.94
C ALA A 276 -1.91 7.15 -7.64
N LEU A 277 -2.42 5.94 -7.36
CA LEU A 277 -3.81 5.68 -6.98
C LEU A 277 -4.18 6.37 -5.67
N LEU A 278 -3.28 6.40 -4.68
CA LEU A 278 -3.49 7.13 -3.42
C LEU A 278 -3.69 8.63 -3.67
N TRP A 279 -2.76 9.26 -4.40
CA TRP A 279 -2.88 10.69 -4.74
C TRP A 279 -4.12 11.00 -5.57
N TYR A 280 -4.46 10.14 -6.52
CA TYR A 280 -5.65 10.31 -7.35
C TYR A 280 -6.93 10.19 -6.51
N GLY A 281 -7.01 9.16 -5.67
CA GLY A 281 -8.14 8.91 -4.81
C GLY A 281 -8.44 10.08 -3.87
N ASP A 282 -7.40 10.70 -3.33
CA ASP A 282 -7.47 11.91 -2.49
C ASP A 282 -7.80 13.19 -3.27
N ALA A 283 -7.56 13.21 -4.59
CA ALA A 283 -7.76 14.38 -5.41
C ALA A 283 -9.20 14.48 -5.93
N VAL A 284 -9.80 13.34 -6.30
CA VAL A 284 -11.18 13.31 -6.82
C VAL A 284 -12.24 13.64 -5.77
N THR A 285 -11.85 13.64 -4.50
CA THR A 285 -12.67 14.00 -3.33
C THR A 285 -12.28 15.35 -2.72
N GLU A 286 -11.21 15.97 -3.22
CA GLU A 286 -10.70 17.23 -2.68
C GLU A 286 -11.62 18.40 -3.06
N TYR A 287 -12.03 19.17 -2.05
CA TYR A 287 -12.89 20.34 -2.22
C TYR A 287 -12.07 21.61 -2.51
N ILE A 288 -10.80 21.65 -2.09
CA ILE A 288 -9.90 22.77 -2.34
C ILE A 288 -9.23 22.60 -3.71
N PHE A 289 -9.67 23.38 -4.69
CA PHE A 289 -9.20 23.30 -6.08
C PHE A 289 -7.66 23.32 -6.24
N TYR A 290 -6.95 24.17 -5.50
CA TYR A 290 -5.48 24.22 -5.56
C TYR A 290 -4.81 22.93 -5.07
N GLN A 291 -5.34 22.32 -4.00
CA GLN A 291 -4.85 21.05 -3.47
C GLN A 291 -5.20 19.91 -4.43
N GLN A 292 -6.37 19.97 -5.08
CA GLN A 292 -6.77 19.02 -6.11
C GLN A 292 -5.78 19.01 -7.28
N ILE A 293 -5.41 20.19 -7.80
CA ILE A 293 -4.38 20.30 -8.86
C ILE A 293 -3.06 19.68 -8.41
N GLN A 294 -2.59 20.02 -7.21
CA GLN A 294 -1.32 19.49 -6.69
C GLN A 294 -1.35 17.96 -6.58
N LYS A 295 -2.43 17.39 -6.02
CA LYS A 295 -2.59 15.93 -5.87
C LYS A 295 -2.71 15.21 -7.21
N LEU A 296 -3.47 15.75 -8.18
CA LEU A 296 -3.59 15.16 -9.53
C LEU A 296 -2.24 15.16 -10.26
N VAL A 297 -1.47 16.25 -10.16
CA VAL A 297 -0.12 16.30 -10.74
C VAL A 297 0.81 15.32 -10.04
N SER A 298 0.81 15.26 -8.70
CA SER A 298 1.61 14.29 -7.94
C SER A 298 1.24 12.83 -8.24
N SER A 299 -0.03 12.55 -8.53
CA SER A 299 -0.47 11.24 -9.00
C SER A 299 0.20 10.85 -10.33
N MET A 300 0.21 11.75 -11.32
CA MET A 300 0.85 11.49 -12.62
C MET A 300 2.38 11.47 -12.53
N GLU A 301 2.99 12.38 -11.75
CA GLU A 301 4.44 12.39 -11.48
C GLU A 301 4.90 11.06 -10.85
N ALA A 302 4.08 10.48 -9.97
CA ALA A 302 4.34 9.18 -9.38
C ALA A 302 4.41 8.04 -10.41
N LEU A 303 3.95 8.23 -11.65
CA LEU A 303 4.05 7.25 -12.74
C LEU A 303 5.20 7.53 -13.70
N ILE A 304 5.49 8.81 -13.97
CA ILE A 304 6.31 9.19 -15.13
C ILE A 304 7.67 9.80 -14.78
N ASN A 305 7.91 10.24 -13.55
CA ASN A 305 9.18 10.85 -13.13
C ASN A 305 10.05 9.85 -12.35
N PHE A 306 11.32 9.68 -12.68
CA PHE A 306 12.20 8.68 -12.06
C PHE A 306 13.46 9.37 -11.50
N ARG A 307 14.03 8.83 -10.40
CA ARG A 307 15.19 9.44 -9.71
C ARG A 307 16.48 9.39 -10.52
N ASP A 308 16.68 8.31 -11.26
CA ASP A 308 17.89 8.06 -12.07
C ASP A 308 17.72 8.53 -13.53
N ASP A 309 16.74 9.40 -13.78
CA ASP A 309 16.50 9.97 -15.10
C ASP A 309 17.50 11.12 -15.32
N ASP A 310 18.67 10.80 -15.89
CA ASP A 310 19.72 11.77 -16.23
C ASP A 310 19.29 12.74 -17.37
N ALA A 311 18.07 12.59 -17.90
CA ALA A 311 17.60 13.25 -19.11
C ALA A 311 16.53 14.33 -18.84
N GLY A 312 17.01 15.56 -18.57
CA GLY A 312 16.33 16.79 -18.96
C GLY A 312 15.29 17.40 -18.01
N ASP A 313 14.66 18.47 -18.50
CA ASP A 313 13.64 19.27 -17.81
C ASP A 313 12.45 18.40 -17.39
N ILE A 314 12.21 18.32 -16.06
CA ILE A 314 11.10 17.55 -15.44
C ILE A 314 9.76 17.91 -16.09
N THR A 315 9.58 19.18 -16.47
CA THR A 315 8.37 19.68 -17.13
C THR A 315 8.19 19.07 -18.52
N GLU A 316 9.25 18.98 -19.32
CA GLU A 316 9.21 18.34 -20.63
C GLU A 316 9.00 16.84 -20.54
N THR A 317 9.64 16.19 -19.57
CA THR A 317 9.43 14.76 -19.30
C THR A 317 7.99 14.47 -18.91
N PHE A 318 7.40 15.31 -18.05
CA PHE A 318 5.98 15.21 -17.67
C PHE A 318 5.08 15.32 -18.90
N LYS A 319 5.20 16.40 -19.69
CA LYS A 319 4.40 16.63 -20.89
C LYS A 319 4.52 15.49 -21.90
N ARG A 320 5.76 15.06 -22.18
CA ARG A 320 6.06 14.00 -23.15
C ARG A 320 5.42 12.67 -22.73
N ARG A 321 5.70 12.19 -21.52
CA ARG A 321 5.24 10.86 -21.07
C ARG A 321 3.73 10.80 -20.83
N VAL A 322 3.09 11.90 -20.38
CA VAL A 322 1.61 11.98 -20.36
C VAL A 322 1.05 11.85 -21.78
N THR A 323 1.64 12.54 -22.75
CA THR A 323 1.21 12.46 -24.16
C THR A 323 1.40 11.05 -24.73
N HIS A 324 2.53 10.39 -24.43
CA HIS A 324 2.81 9.03 -24.89
C HIS A 324 1.83 8.00 -24.33
N LEU A 325 1.52 8.10 -23.03
CA LEU A 325 0.52 7.23 -22.41
C LEU A 325 -0.86 7.39 -23.08
N ASN A 326 -1.21 8.60 -23.48
CA ASN A 326 -2.46 8.95 -24.14
C ASN A 326 -2.46 8.79 -25.68
N ILE A 327 -1.53 8.01 -26.23
CA ILE A 327 -1.54 7.70 -27.66
C ILE A 327 -2.84 7.03 -28.10
N THR A 328 -3.30 7.35 -29.31
CA THR A 328 -4.48 6.74 -29.93
C THR A 328 -4.11 6.06 -31.25
N HIS A 329 -5.07 5.40 -31.89
CA HIS A 329 -4.88 4.85 -33.25
C HIS A 329 -4.49 5.93 -34.27
N ALA A 330 -4.88 7.19 -34.04
CA ALA A 330 -4.49 8.34 -34.85
C ALA A 330 -3.08 8.89 -34.53
N GLY A 331 -2.38 8.28 -33.57
CA GLY A 331 -1.06 8.72 -33.12
C GLY A 331 -1.09 9.63 -31.89
N LEU A 332 -0.03 10.43 -31.73
CA LEU A 332 0.11 11.41 -30.65
C LEU A 332 -0.81 12.61 -30.90
N ASN A 333 -1.33 13.19 -29.81
CA ASN A 333 -2.25 14.32 -29.88
C ASN A 333 -1.66 15.54 -29.15
N ASP A 334 -1.40 16.61 -29.90
CA ASP A 334 -0.87 17.86 -29.36
C ASP A 334 -1.82 18.54 -28.36
N ASP A 335 -3.13 18.32 -28.45
CA ASP A 335 -4.10 18.81 -27.46
C ASP A 335 -3.84 18.18 -26.08
N ILE A 336 -3.51 16.89 -26.02
CA ILE A 336 -3.15 16.25 -24.75
C ILE A 336 -1.86 16.84 -24.19
N LYS A 337 -0.88 17.10 -25.05
CA LYS A 337 0.38 17.73 -24.65
C LYS A 337 0.16 19.12 -24.07
N GLU A 338 -0.72 19.90 -24.69
CA GLU A 338 -1.07 21.24 -24.23
C GLU A 338 -1.86 21.21 -22.91
N LYS A 339 -2.83 20.29 -22.76
CA LYS A 339 -3.52 20.07 -21.48
C LYS A 339 -2.56 19.69 -20.35
N ALA A 340 -1.61 18.79 -20.63
CA ALA A 340 -0.57 18.39 -19.67
C ALA A 340 0.33 19.58 -19.28
N ARG A 341 0.69 20.44 -20.25
CA ARG A 341 1.46 21.67 -19.99
C ARG A 341 0.70 22.62 -19.07
N GLN A 342 -0.55 22.95 -19.41
CA GLN A 342 -1.38 23.86 -18.61
C GLN A 342 -1.54 23.38 -17.17
N LEU A 343 -1.78 22.08 -16.98
CA LEU A 343 -1.95 21.49 -15.66
C LEU A 343 -0.65 21.53 -14.83
N TYR A 344 0.49 21.25 -15.46
CA TYR A 344 1.78 21.30 -14.77
C TYR A 344 2.21 22.74 -14.43
N ASP A 345 1.99 23.69 -15.35
CA ASP A 345 2.26 25.11 -15.14
C ASP A 345 1.41 25.67 -13.99
N ALA A 346 0.13 25.26 -13.91
CA ALA A 346 -0.74 25.60 -12.79
C ALA A 346 -0.19 25.10 -11.45
N ARG A 347 0.25 23.83 -11.37
CA ARG A 347 0.88 23.29 -10.16
C ARG A 347 2.15 24.05 -9.79
N SER A 348 2.98 24.40 -10.78
CA SER A 348 4.20 25.19 -10.56
C SER A 348 3.87 26.56 -9.96
N LYS A 349 2.91 27.29 -10.52
CA LYS A 349 2.42 28.58 -9.99
C LYS A 349 1.95 28.45 -8.53
N ILE A 350 1.16 27.41 -8.22
CA ILE A 350 0.64 27.15 -6.87
C ILE A 350 1.78 26.95 -5.87
N VAL A 351 2.76 26.12 -6.21
CA VAL A 351 3.92 25.84 -5.34
C VAL A 351 4.77 27.09 -5.09
N HIS A 352 4.82 28.01 -6.05
CA HIS A 352 5.54 29.28 -5.93
C HIS A 352 4.70 30.43 -5.34
N GLY A 353 3.48 30.15 -4.87
CA GLY A 353 2.61 31.13 -4.19
C GLY A 353 1.94 32.15 -5.12
N SER A 354 1.95 31.90 -6.43
CA SER A 354 1.26 32.74 -7.41
C SER A 354 -0.25 32.47 -7.39
N SER A 355 -1.07 33.50 -7.67
CA SER A 355 -2.51 33.31 -7.86
C SER A 355 -2.78 32.47 -9.11
N LEU A 356 -3.80 31.59 -9.03
CA LEU A 356 -4.31 30.86 -10.18
C LEU A 356 -5.65 31.48 -10.59
N ASP A 357 -5.61 32.38 -11.56
CA ASP A 357 -6.83 32.95 -12.16
C ASP A 357 -7.31 32.13 -13.39
N GLU A 358 -6.55 31.10 -13.77
CA GLU A 358 -6.81 30.29 -14.96
C GLU A 358 -7.88 29.22 -14.66
N ARG A 359 -8.98 29.26 -15.43
CA ARG A 359 -9.93 28.16 -15.52
C ARG A 359 -9.53 27.24 -16.67
N PHE A 360 -9.36 25.96 -16.40
CA PHE A 360 -9.10 24.97 -17.45
C PHE A 360 -10.32 24.86 -18.38
N THR A 361 -10.06 24.74 -19.68
CA THR A 361 -11.09 24.47 -20.70
C THR A 361 -11.46 22.99 -20.80
N PHE A 362 -10.90 22.16 -19.91
CA PHE A 362 -11.05 20.71 -19.89
C PHE A 362 -11.15 20.19 -18.45
N CYS A 363 -11.63 18.96 -18.29
CA CYS A 363 -11.71 18.30 -16.98
C CYS A 363 -10.34 17.72 -16.58
N ILE A 364 -9.71 18.30 -15.56
CA ILE A 364 -8.40 17.85 -15.04
C ILE A 364 -8.46 16.46 -14.41
N ILE A 365 -9.60 16.10 -13.81
CA ILE A 365 -9.84 14.76 -13.24
C ILE A 365 -9.91 13.72 -14.34
N GLU A 366 -10.61 14.02 -15.44
CA GLU A 366 -10.75 13.13 -16.59
C GLU A 366 -9.38 12.86 -17.22
N LEU A 367 -8.61 13.92 -17.53
CA LEU A 367 -7.25 13.78 -18.08
C LEU A 367 -6.36 12.89 -17.20
N CYS A 368 -6.39 13.12 -15.87
CA CYS A 368 -5.62 12.32 -14.93
C CYS A 368 -6.10 10.86 -14.93
N SER A 369 -7.41 10.63 -14.86
CA SER A 369 -8.00 9.29 -14.82
C SER A 369 -7.67 8.47 -16.08
N GLU A 370 -7.76 9.07 -17.27
CA GLU A 370 -7.41 8.40 -18.53
C GLU A 370 -5.92 8.07 -18.58
N THR A 371 -5.07 9.00 -18.13
CA THR A 371 -3.62 8.81 -18.06
C THR A 371 -3.27 7.65 -17.11
N LEU A 372 -3.90 7.59 -15.94
CA LEU A 372 -3.70 6.51 -14.96
C LEU A 372 -4.14 5.16 -15.51
N LEU A 373 -5.32 5.07 -16.11
CA LEU A 373 -5.84 3.83 -16.68
C LEU A 373 -4.94 3.31 -17.82
N ARG A 374 -4.45 4.21 -18.67
CA ARG A 374 -3.48 3.85 -19.72
C ARG A 374 -2.14 3.43 -19.15
N ALA A 375 -1.66 4.09 -18.09
CA ALA A 375 -0.46 3.67 -17.39
C ALA A 375 -0.61 2.27 -16.78
N ILE A 376 -1.75 1.96 -16.15
CA ILE A 376 -2.05 0.62 -15.62
C ILE A 376 -1.91 -0.43 -16.73
N TYR A 377 -2.51 -0.19 -17.90
CA TYR A 377 -2.42 -1.09 -19.05
C TYR A 377 -0.98 -1.24 -19.59
N TYR A 378 -0.25 -0.14 -19.79
CA TYR A 378 1.12 -0.23 -20.31
C TYR A 378 2.08 -0.84 -19.29
N PHE A 379 1.90 -0.57 -17.99
CA PHE A 379 2.72 -1.15 -16.94
C PHE A 379 2.44 -2.63 -16.76
N SER A 380 1.21 -3.10 -17.01
CA SER A 380 0.93 -4.54 -17.02
C SER A 380 1.65 -5.26 -18.17
N ILE A 381 1.79 -4.62 -19.34
CA ILE A 381 2.62 -5.14 -20.44
C ILE A 381 4.10 -5.15 -20.05
N PHE A 382 4.58 -4.09 -19.40
CA PHE A 382 5.98 -4.02 -18.94
C PHE A 382 6.29 -5.08 -17.88
N GLY A 383 5.36 -5.31 -16.95
CA GLY A 383 5.46 -6.24 -15.82
C GLY A 383 5.37 -5.50 -14.48
N LEU A 384 4.25 -5.69 -13.76
CA LEU A 384 3.95 -4.98 -12.51
C LEU A 384 4.85 -5.38 -11.32
N GLU A 385 5.37 -6.60 -11.34
CA GLU A 385 6.22 -7.15 -10.28
C GLU A 385 7.71 -6.81 -10.43
N LYS A 386 8.10 -6.23 -11.58
CA LYS A 386 9.51 -5.92 -11.85
C LYS A 386 10.07 -4.94 -10.82
N THR A 387 11.28 -5.22 -10.37
CA THR A 387 12.11 -4.33 -9.55
C THR A 387 13.20 -3.67 -10.40
N ASP A 388 13.97 -2.76 -9.79
CA ASP A 388 15.17 -2.14 -10.41
C ASP A 388 14.86 -1.50 -11.78
N PHE A 389 13.63 -1.01 -11.93
CA PHE A 389 13.07 -0.55 -13.19
C PHE A 389 13.41 0.92 -13.51
N ASN A 390 14.17 1.60 -12.67
CA ASN A 390 14.42 3.06 -12.76
C ASN A 390 14.99 3.53 -14.10
N ARG A 391 15.65 2.65 -14.85
CA ARG A 391 16.11 2.92 -16.22
C ARG A 391 15.21 2.29 -17.29
N ALA A 392 14.75 1.07 -17.06
CA ALA A 392 14.02 0.29 -18.05
C ALA A 392 12.58 0.78 -18.28
N LEU A 393 11.88 1.17 -17.22
CA LEU A 393 10.50 1.67 -17.32
C LEU A 393 10.39 3.04 -17.99
N PRO A 394 11.23 4.06 -17.65
CA PRO A 394 11.19 5.32 -18.38
C PRO A 394 11.53 5.16 -19.87
N LYS A 395 12.51 4.32 -20.21
CA LYS A 395 12.80 3.98 -21.61
C LYS A 395 11.59 3.34 -22.30
N PHE A 396 10.93 2.39 -21.65
CA PHE A 396 9.71 1.76 -22.17
C PHE A 396 8.59 2.78 -22.42
N LEU A 397 8.38 3.73 -21.49
CA LEU A 397 7.41 4.83 -21.63
C LEU A 397 7.73 5.74 -22.83
N ASP A 398 9.00 6.07 -23.02
CA ASP A 398 9.45 6.90 -24.13
C ASP A 398 9.30 6.17 -25.49
N GLU A 399 9.32 4.83 -25.51
CA GLU A 399 9.16 3.99 -26.71
C GLU A 399 7.72 3.59 -27.04
N ILE A 400 6.73 3.90 -26.18
CA ILE A 400 5.30 3.60 -26.42
C ILE A 400 4.83 4.00 -27.84
N PRO A 401 5.14 5.21 -28.36
CA PRO A 401 4.65 5.62 -29.66
C PRO A 401 5.17 4.76 -30.81
N THR A 402 6.44 4.38 -30.75
CA THR A 402 7.09 3.51 -31.74
C THR A 402 6.50 2.11 -31.71
N ASN A 403 6.25 1.56 -30.52
CA ASN A 403 5.68 0.23 -30.34
C ASN A 403 4.20 0.15 -30.77
N ALA A 404 3.45 1.24 -30.63
CA ALA A 404 2.08 1.32 -31.10
C ALA A 404 1.99 1.36 -32.64
N ALA A 405 2.89 2.10 -33.31
CA ALA A 405 2.93 2.18 -34.76
C ALA A 405 3.25 0.83 -35.45
N LEU A 406 4.09 0.00 -34.82
CA LEU A 406 4.44 -1.34 -35.33
C LEU A 406 3.25 -2.32 -35.33
N LYS A 407 2.34 -2.20 -34.36
CA LYS A 407 1.13 -3.05 -34.27
C LYS A 407 0.02 -2.66 -35.26
N ASN A 408 0.02 -1.44 -35.80
CA ASN A 408 -0.97 -1.01 -36.79
C ASN A 408 -0.54 -1.33 -38.24
N ASN A 409 0.73 -1.68 -38.43
CA ASN A 409 1.31 -2.05 -39.73
C ASN A 409 1.56 -3.56 -39.87
N SER A 410 1.13 -4.36 -38.89
CA SER A 410 1.11 -5.84 -38.91
C SER A 410 -0.32 -6.32 -38.85
#